data_AF-A0A392TR90-F1
#
_entry.id   AF-A0A392TR90-F1
#
_cell.length_a   1.000
_cell.length_b   1.000
_cell.length_c   1.000
_cell.angle_alpha   90.00
_cell.angle_beta   90.00
_cell.angle_gamma   90.00
#
_symmetry.space_group_name_H-M   'P 1'
#
loop_
_entity.id
_entity.type
_entity.pdbx_description
1 polymer ?
#
loop_
_entity_poly.entity_id
_entity_poly.type
_entity_poly.pdbx_seq_one_letter_code
_entity_poly.pdbx_strand_id
1 'polypeptide(L)' 'MKFRYAMVCSSNQNRSMEAHFLFKRQGFDVSSYGTGTHVKLPGPSLREPNVYEFGTPYKYMLDELRRKDPEL' A
#
# COMPACT_ATOMS: atom_id res chain seq x y z
N MET A 1 -0.28 15.52 26.17
CA MET A 1 -0.68 15.71 24.75
C MET A 1 -0.65 14.36 24.07
N LYS A 2 -1.67 14.01 23.28
CA LYS A 2 -1.69 12.75 22.51
C LYS A 2 -1.10 13.03 21.11
N PHE A 3 0.00 12.37 20.76
CA PHE A 3 0.61 12.51 19.44
C PHE A 3 -0.22 11.77 18.38
N ARG A 4 -0.23 12.32 17.17
CA ARG A 4 -0.78 11.67 15.96
C ARG A 4 0.38 11.37 15.03
N TYR A 5 0.41 10.14 14.52
CA TYR A 5 1.53 9.63 13.73
C TYR A 5 1.12 9.42 12.27
N ALA A 6 2.04 9.69 11.35
CA ALA A 6 1.85 9.42 9.93
C ALA A 6 3.00 8.56 9.41
N MET A 7 2.68 7.40 8.83
CA MET A 7 3.65 6.52 8.19
C MET A 7 3.60 6.74 6.68
N VAL A 8 4.72 7.12 6.08
CA VAL A 8 4.75 7.53 4.67
C VAL A 8 5.73 6.66 3.89
N CYS A 9 5.28 6.11 2.77
CA CYS A 9 6.17 5.50 1.77
C CYS A 9 5.77 5.94 0.35
N SER A 10 6.26 5.28 -0.70
CA SER A 10 5.93 5.67 -2.07
C SER A 10 4.48 5.30 -2.45
N SER A 11 4.10 4.03 -2.32
CA SER A 11 2.82 3.52 -2.86
C SER A 11 1.78 3.17 -1.80
N ASN A 12 2.05 3.43 -0.51
CA ASN A 12 1.20 3.02 0.62
C ASN A 12 0.80 1.53 0.60
N GLN A 13 1.72 0.63 0.27
CA GLN A 13 1.44 -0.81 0.13
C GLN A 13 2.21 -1.66 1.13
N ASN A 14 3.52 -1.42 1.26
CA ASN A 14 4.42 -2.26 2.05
C ASN A 14 4.90 -1.52 3.33
N ARG A 15 6.05 -0.83 3.26
CA ARG A 15 6.72 -0.17 4.41
C ARG A 15 5.80 0.67 5.32
N SER A 16 4.99 1.56 4.74
CA SER A 16 4.09 2.41 5.54
C SER A 16 2.95 1.62 6.18
N MET A 17 2.44 0.58 5.51
CA MET A 17 1.36 -0.26 5.99
C MET A 17 1.83 -1.21 7.10
N GLU A 18 3.03 -1.76 6.98
CA GLU A 18 3.63 -2.57 8.05
C GLU A 18 3.85 -1.73 9.32
N ALA A 19 4.45 -0.54 9.19
CA ALA A 19 4.61 0.37 10.32
C ALA A 19 3.25 0.83 10.89
N HIS A 20 2.27 1.11 10.03
CA HIS A 20 0.90 1.43 10.46
C HIS A 20 0.34 0.31 11.32
N PHE A 21 0.38 -0.94 10.84
CA PHE A 21 -0.15 -2.10 11.56
C PHE A 21 0.49 -2.24 12.95
N LEU A 22 1.82 -2.13 13.04
CA LEU A 22 2.54 -2.20 14.31
C LEU A 22 2.12 -1.07 15.26
N PHE A 23 2.05 0.17 14.80
CA PHE A 23 1.64 1.32 15.62
C PHE A 23 0.19 1.19 16.07
N LYS A 24 -0.70 0.78 15.17
CA LYS A 24 -2.12 0.59 15.47
C LYS A 24 -2.32 -0.50 16.53
N ARG A 25 -1.58 -1.61 16.43
CA ARG A 25 -1.60 -2.71 17.41
C ARG A 25 -1.16 -2.27 18.81
N GLN A 26 -0.28 -1.28 18.91
CA GLN A 26 0.16 -0.70 20.18
C GLN A 26 -0.75 0.44 20.70
N GLY A 27 -1.88 0.71 20.03
CA GLY A 27 -2.86 1.71 20.48
C GLY A 27 -2.53 3.16 20.11
N PHE A 28 -1.53 3.39 19.23
CA PHE A 28 -1.22 4.73 18.75
C PHE A 28 -2.30 5.25 17.78
N ASP A 29 -2.48 6.57 17.77
CA ASP A 29 -3.28 7.28 16.76
C ASP A 29 -2.42 7.45 15.50
N VAL A 30 -2.63 6.59 14.50
CA VAL A 30 -1.78 6.47 13.31
C VAL A 30 -2.60 6.41 12.02
N SER A 31 -2.08 7.08 11.00
CA SER A 31 -2.52 6.98 9.60
C SER A 31 -1.31 6.69 8.69
N SER A 32 -1.55 6.21 7.47
CA SER A 32 -0.49 5.94 6.50
C SER A 32 -0.82 6.44 5.10
N TYR A 33 0.21 6.87 4.36
CA TYR A 33 0.09 7.56 3.08
C TYR A 33 1.19 7.17 2.08
N GLY A 34 0.96 7.52 0.82
CA GLY A 34 1.88 7.39 -0.30
C GLY A 34 2.29 8.75 -0.86
N THR A 35 3.54 8.91 -1.31
CA THR A 35 4.03 10.14 -1.97
C THR A 35 4.23 9.99 -3.48
N GLY A 36 4.09 8.77 -4.03
CA GLY A 36 4.15 8.56 -5.46
C GLY A 36 2.99 9.23 -6.18
N THR A 37 3.10 9.37 -7.50
CA THR A 37 1.96 9.80 -8.34
C THR A 37 0.89 8.70 -8.43
N HIS A 38 1.33 7.43 -8.42
CA HIS A 38 0.46 6.25 -8.52
C HIS A 38 0.90 5.18 -7.50
N VAL A 39 0.00 4.25 -7.19
CA VAL A 39 0.33 3.01 -6.49
C VAL A 39 1.00 2.06 -7.49
N LYS A 40 2.19 1.57 -7.18
CA LYS A 40 2.93 0.62 -8.02
C LYS A 40 3.20 -0.66 -7.25
N LEU A 41 2.80 -1.78 -7.83
CA LEU A 41 3.13 -3.13 -7.37
C LEU A 41 4.03 -3.82 -8.42
N PRO A 42 4.86 -4.78 -8.01
CA PRO A 42 5.59 -5.62 -8.95
C PRO A 42 4.66 -6.27 -9.97
N GLY A 43 5.16 -6.50 -11.17
CA GLY A 43 4.50 -7.31 -12.18
C GLY A 43 5.49 -8.30 -12.79
N PRO A 44 5.16 -8.92 -13.95
CA PRO A 44 5.93 -10.02 -14.53
C PRO A 44 7.39 -9.67 -14.86
N SER A 45 7.68 -8.39 -15.10
CA SER A 45 9.02 -7.91 -15.39
C SER A 45 9.27 -6.52 -14.77
N LEU A 46 10.55 -6.11 -14.72
CA LEU A 46 10.95 -4.78 -14.26
C LEU A 46 10.28 -3.64 -15.05
N ARG A 47 9.93 -3.89 -16.32
CA ARG A 47 9.33 -2.89 -17.22
C ARG A 47 7.80 -2.90 -17.19
N GLU A 48 7.19 -3.88 -16.53
CA GLU A 48 5.75 -4.11 -16.55
C GLU A 48 5.17 -4.14 -15.12
N PRO A 49 5.22 -3.03 -14.36
CA PRO A 49 4.62 -2.97 -13.05
C PRO A 49 3.08 -2.90 -13.12
N ASN A 50 2.42 -3.38 -12.07
CA ASN A 50 1.00 -3.14 -11.88
C ASN A 50 0.79 -1.73 -11.31
N VAL A 51 0.11 -0.86 -12.04
CA VAL A 51 -0.08 0.55 -11.68
C VAL A 51 -1.57 0.82 -11.42
N TYR A 52 -1.86 1.49 -10.29
CA TYR A 52 -3.21 1.86 -9.88
C TYR A 52 -3.25 3.32 -9.41
N GLU A 53 -4.41 3.95 -9.54
CA GLU A 53 -4.66 5.28 -8.97
C GLU A 53 -4.71 5.23 -7.44
N PHE A 54 -4.28 6.32 -6.79
CA PHE A 54 -4.56 6.48 -5.37
C PHE A 54 -6.08 6.54 -5.14
N GLY A 55 -6.55 5.83 -4.12
CA GLY A 55 -7.98 5.68 -3.84
C GLY A 55 -8.60 4.40 -4.40
N THR A 56 -7.92 3.67 -5.30
CA THR A 56 -8.34 2.31 -5.66
C THR A 56 -8.34 1.42 -4.39
N PRO A 57 -9.45 0.72 -4.07
CA PRO A 57 -9.49 -0.16 -2.90
C PRO A 57 -8.52 -1.34 -3.03
N TYR A 58 -7.82 -1.70 -1.94
CA TYR A 58 -6.90 -2.85 -1.94
C TYR A 58 -7.56 -4.16 -2.40
N LYS A 59 -8.83 -4.37 -2.05
CA LYS A 59 -9.60 -5.54 -2.51
C LYS A 59 -9.70 -5.61 -4.03
N TYR A 60 -9.96 -4.47 -4.67
CA TYR A 60 -10.03 -4.41 -6.13
C TYR A 60 -8.67 -4.74 -6.76
N MET A 61 -7.57 -4.20 -6.22
CA MET A 61 -6.23 -4.55 -6.70
C MET A 61 -5.97 -6.06 -6.57
N LEU A 62 -6.31 -6.66 -5.42
CA LEU A 62 -6.13 -8.10 -5.19
C LEU A 62 -6.94 -8.95 -6.18
N ASP A 63 -8.21 -8.62 -6.39
CA ASP A 63 -9.09 -9.35 -7.31
C ASP A 63 -8.60 -9.23 -8.76
N GLU A 64 -8.07 -8.06 -9.14
CA GLU A 64 -7.51 -7.81 -10.47
C GLU A 64 -6.21 -8.59 -10.70
N LEU A 65 -5.30 -8.61 -9.72
CA LEU A 65 -4.05 -9.38 -9.78
C LEU A 65 -4.32 -10.88 -9.89
N ARG A 66 -5.24 -11.41 -9.07
CA ARG A 66 -5.65 -12.82 -9.14
C ARG A 66 -6.21 -13.22 -10.51
N ARG A 67 -6.85 -12.29 -11.22
CA ARG A 67 -7.37 -12.56 -12.57
C ARG A 67 -6.28 -12.53 -13.63
N LYS A 68 -5.24 -11.70 -13.45
CA LYS A 68 -4.10 -11.60 -14.37
C LYS A 68 -3.24 -12.86 -14.32
N ASP A 69 -2.76 -13.18 -13.13
CA ASP A 69 -1.91 -14.34 -12.90
C ASP A 69 -2.01 -14.73 -11.42
N PRO A 70 -2.76 -15.81 -11.10
CA PRO A 70 -2.88 -16.28 -9.72
C PRO A 70 -1.59 -16.88 -9.13
N GLU A 71 -0.63 -17.28 -9.97
CA GLU A 71 0.58 -18.00 -9.53
C GLU A 71 1.82 -17.09 -9.37
N LEU A 72 1.70 -15.82 -9.77
CA LEU A 72 2.72 -14.77 -9.58
C LEU A 72 2.64 -14.13 -8.19
#